data_AF-A0A546XI68-F1
#
_entry.id   AF-A0A546XI68-F1
#
_cell.length_a   1.000
_cell.length_b   1.000
_cell.length_c   1.000
_cell.angle_alpha   90.00
_cell.angle_beta   90.00
_cell.angle_gamma   90.00
#
_symmetry.space_group_name_H-M   'P 1'
#
loop_
_entity.id
_entity.type
_entity.pdbx_description
1 polymer ?
#
loop_
_entity_poly.entity_id
_entity_poly.type
_entity_poly.pdbx_seq_one_letter_code
_entity_poly.pdbx_strand_id
1 'polypeptide(L)'
;MDAKTFFDTVARPNITAFIQHDGDYRLAVNAALSLDSAYGIIFEELREENHAFLDKLGRKQTELKDNHFKDHFAALCPEFEILRDVAYSLKHGRLSARRARMVYSAQDVSSEALVCGLLSCGDRLGATSVFISLAGGELERAWPLFRRAELFTDELLGDLGLGPLACPVPEYHASAPLRVSSQPDVC
;
A
#
# COMPACT_ATOMS: atom_id res chain seq x y z
N MET A 1 2.64 21.21 8.91
CA MET A 1 3.67 20.23 8.52
C MET A 1 3.29 19.82 7.11
N ASP A 2 4.18 20.03 6.15
CA ASP A 2 3.98 19.63 4.76
C ASP A 2 4.05 18.10 4.59
N ALA A 3 3.50 17.62 3.50
CA ALA A 3 3.33 16.22 3.16
C ALA A 3 4.68 15.50 3.03
N LYS A 4 5.67 16.13 2.39
CA LYS A 4 7.00 15.54 2.22
C LYS A 4 7.69 15.35 3.57
N THR A 5 7.66 16.37 4.42
CA THR A 5 8.20 16.29 5.78
C THR A 5 7.50 15.21 6.59
N PHE A 6 6.17 15.13 6.56
CA PHE A 6 5.44 14.07 7.26
C PHE A 6 5.81 12.68 6.74
N PHE A 7 5.89 12.51 5.42
CA PHE A 7 6.24 11.24 4.81
C PHE A 7 7.66 10.80 5.22
N ASP A 8 8.65 11.69 5.13
CA ASP A 8 10.04 11.37 5.43
C ASP A 8 10.32 11.15 6.92
N THR A 9 9.60 11.85 7.81
CA THR A 9 9.88 11.82 9.25
C THR A 9 8.94 10.93 10.05
N VAL A 10 7.79 10.55 9.49
CA VAL A 10 6.78 9.72 10.18
C VAL A 10 6.47 8.45 9.41
N ALA A 11 5.95 8.56 8.19
CA ALA A 11 5.49 7.38 7.45
C ALA A 11 6.63 6.45 7.03
N ARG A 12 7.67 6.99 6.38
CA ARG A 12 8.82 6.22 5.91
C ARG A 12 9.60 5.54 7.05
N PRO A 13 9.85 6.20 8.20
CA PRO A 13 10.48 5.53 9.33
C PRO A 13 9.63 4.39 9.91
N ASN A 14 8.31 4.55 10.00
CA ASN A 14 7.42 3.46 10.44
C ASN A 14 7.44 2.28 9.46
N ILE A 15 7.41 2.56 8.14
CA ILE A 15 7.54 1.53 7.10
C ILE A 15 8.89 0.81 7.22
N THR A 16 9.98 1.57 7.37
CA THR A 16 11.34 1.02 7.50
C THR A 16 11.47 0.14 8.73
N ALA A 17 10.96 0.61 9.88
CA ALA A 17 10.96 -0.15 11.13
C ALA A 17 10.18 -1.47 10.98
N PHE A 18 9.01 -1.43 10.31
CA PHE A 18 8.26 -2.64 10.02
C PHE A 18 9.03 -3.60 9.11
N ILE A 19 9.61 -3.13 7.99
CA ILE A 19 10.37 -3.99 7.07
C ILE A 19 11.56 -4.66 7.78
N GLN A 20 12.23 -3.95 8.70
CA GLN A 20 13.34 -4.50 9.49
C GLN A 20 12.90 -5.51 10.55
N HIS A 21 11.62 -5.48 10.94
CA HIS A 21 11.02 -6.30 11.98
C HIS A 21 9.66 -6.84 11.51
N ASP A 22 9.67 -7.54 10.37
CA ASP A 22 8.47 -7.88 9.60
C ASP A 22 7.48 -8.83 10.31
N GLY A 23 7.88 -9.41 11.45
CA GLY A 23 7.02 -10.18 12.34
C GLY A 23 6.23 -9.37 13.36
N ASP A 24 6.54 -8.08 13.55
CA ASP A 24 5.89 -7.22 14.56
C ASP A 24 4.61 -6.57 14.01
N TYR A 25 3.47 -7.12 14.43
CA TYR A 25 2.14 -6.61 14.10
C TYR A 25 1.96 -5.11 14.45
N ARG A 26 2.53 -4.63 15.57
CA ARG A 26 2.36 -3.23 15.98
C ARG A 26 3.05 -2.29 15.02
N LEU A 27 4.23 -2.69 14.51
CA LEU A 27 4.94 -1.92 13.51
C LEU A 27 4.19 -1.92 12.17
N ALA A 28 3.58 -3.04 11.77
CA ALA A 28 2.72 -3.09 10.58
C ALA A 28 1.52 -2.13 10.69
N VAL A 29 0.83 -2.13 11.85
CA VAL A 29 -0.28 -1.21 12.12
C VAL A 29 0.16 0.25 12.03
N ASN A 30 1.27 0.61 12.67
CA ASN A 30 1.80 1.98 12.63
C ASN A 30 2.18 2.40 11.22
N ALA A 31 2.82 1.51 10.46
CA ALA A 31 3.17 1.75 9.06
C ALA A 31 1.91 1.99 8.20
N ALA A 32 0.88 1.15 8.32
CA ALA A 32 -0.36 1.30 7.53
C ALA A 32 -1.10 2.61 7.86
N LEU A 33 -1.24 2.91 9.15
CA LEU A 33 -1.96 4.12 9.60
C LEU A 33 -1.21 5.40 9.23
N SER A 34 0.12 5.41 9.33
CA SER A 34 0.92 6.58 8.95
C SER A 34 0.97 6.78 7.44
N LEU A 35 1.03 5.70 6.64
CA LEU A 35 0.91 5.79 5.19
C LEU A 35 -0.47 6.35 4.76
N ASP A 36 -1.57 5.83 5.29
CA ASP A 36 -2.91 6.38 5.00
C ASP A 36 -3.04 7.85 5.43
N SER A 37 -2.41 8.22 6.55
CA SER A 37 -2.37 9.62 7.00
C SER A 37 -1.56 10.51 6.06
N ALA A 38 -0.47 10.00 5.48
CA ALA A 38 0.34 10.75 4.53
C ALA A 38 -0.49 11.18 3.31
N TYR A 39 -1.33 10.29 2.75
CA TYR A 39 -2.22 10.64 1.64
C TYR A 39 -3.25 11.70 2.02
N GLY A 40 -3.75 11.68 3.27
CA GLY A 40 -4.63 12.73 3.77
C GLY A 40 -3.92 14.09 3.83
N ILE A 41 -2.67 14.11 4.28
CA ILE A 41 -1.88 15.36 4.34
C ILE A 41 -1.54 15.85 2.93
N ILE A 42 -1.18 14.97 1.99
CA ILE A 42 -0.98 15.33 0.58
C ILE A 42 -2.24 16.00 0.02
N PHE A 43 -3.42 15.39 0.24
CA PHE A 43 -4.67 15.96 -0.25
C PHE A 43 -4.93 17.37 0.31
N GLU A 44 -4.73 17.55 1.62
CA GLU A 44 -4.94 18.81 2.30
C GLU A 44 -3.97 19.91 1.83
N GLU A 45 -2.69 19.60 1.67
CA GLU A 45 -1.70 20.55 1.14
C GLU A 45 -2.02 20.96 -0.30
N LEU A 46 -2.31 20.00 -1.18
CA LEU A 46 -2.74 20.31 -2.56
C LEU A 46 -4.00 21.19 -2.59
N ARG A 47 -4.90 21.01 -1.61
CA ARG A 47 -6.12 21.80 -1.49
C ARG A 47 -5.82 23.22 -1.04
N GLU A 48 -4.93 23.40 -0.06
CA GLU A 48 -4.46 24.71 0.39
C GLU A 48 -3.76 25.48 -0.74
N GLU A 49 -3.01 24.76 -1.59
CA GLU A 49 -2.30 25.33 -2.75
C GLU A 49 -3.18 25.56 -3.99
N ASN A 50 -4.44 25.12 -3.98
CA ASN A 50 -5.32 25.09 -5.16
C ASN A 50 -4.66 24.38 -6.35
N HIS A 51 -4.00 23.26 -6.08
CA HIS A 51 -3.20 22.56 -7.08
C HIS A 51 -4.07 22.02 -8.23
N ALA A 52 -3.65 22.28 -9.48
CA ALA A 52 -4.42 21.96 -10.69
C ALA A 52 -4.74 20.46 -10.88
N PHE A 53 -4.03 19.57 -10.17
CA PHE A 53 -4.36 18.15 -10.11
C PHE A 53 -5.75 17.91 -9.49
N LEU A 54 -6.09 18.61 -8.41
CA LEU A 54 -7.37 18.44 -7.72
C LEU A 54 -8.54 18.90 -8.59
N ASP A 55 -8.35 19.95 -9.40
CA ASP A 55 -9.36 20.38 -10.38
C ASP A 55 -9.66 19.28 -11.39
N LYS A 56 -8.62 18.60 -11.91
CA LYS A 56 -8.78 17.50 -12.86
C LYS A 56 -9.50 16.31 -12.22
N LEU A 57 -9.17 15.99 -10.97
CA LEU A 57 -9.78 14.91 -10.22
C LEU A 57 -11.25 15.21 -9.86
N GLY A 58 -11.54 16.45 -9.49
CA GLY A 58 -12.84 16.94 -9.03
C GLY A 58 -13.90 17.13 -10.12
N ARG A 59 -13.55 17.13 -11.41
CA ARG A 59 -14.51 17.39 -12.53
C ARG A 59 -15.78 16.53 -12.54
N LYS A 60 -15.74 15.36 -11.88
CA LYS A 60 -16.87 14.42 -11.81
C LYS A 60 -17.66 14.48 -10.50
N GLN A 61 -17.25 15.32 -9.56
CA GLN A 61 -17.78 15.36 -8.20
C GLN A 61 -18.29 16.74 -7.83
N THR A 62 -19.37 16.80 -7.04
CA THR A 62 -19.88 18.06 -6.48
C THR A 62 -18.91 18.64 -5.43
N GLU A 63 -18.22 17.76 -4.70
CA GLU A 63 -17.22 18.12 -3.69
C GLU A 63 -16.14 17.04 -3.67
N LEU A 64 -14.87 17.45 -3.78
CA LEU A 64 -13.73 16.54 -3.67
C LEU A 64 -13.36 16.36 -2.20
N LYS A 65 -13.22 15.10 -1.76
CA LYS A 65 -12.92 14.72 -0.38
C LYS A 65 -11.68 13.83 -0.36
N ASP A 66 -11.02 13.76 0.79
CA ASP A 66 -9.83 12.90 1.02
C ASP A 66 -10.04 11.47 0.51
N ASN A 67 -11.19 10.84 0.79
CA ASN A 67 -11.46 9.49 0.32
C ASN A 67 -11.46 9.38 -1.21
N HIS A 68 -11.96 10.38 -1.94
CA HIS A 68 -11.92 10.38 -3.40
C HIS A 68 -10.48 10.47 -3.93
N PHE A 69 -9.62 11.23 -3.24
CA PHE A 69 -8.20 11.32 -3.55
C PHE A 69 -7.48 9.99 -3.30
N LYS A 70 -7.67 9.39 -2.12
CA LYS A 70 -7.12 8.07 -1.79
C LYS A 70 -7.62 6.97 -2.72
N ASP A 71 -8.88 7.03 -3.12
CA ASP A 71 -9.47 6.09 -4.07
C ASP A 71 -8.85 6.16 -5.46
N HIS A 72 -8.46 7.36 -5.90
CA HIS A 72 -7.79 7.55 -7.18
C HIS A 72 -6.42 6.85 -7.18
N PHE A 73 -5.60 7.08 -6.15
CA PHE A 73 -4.27 6.48 -6.08
C PHE A 73 -4.30 4.99 -5.77
N ALA A 74 -5.29 4.52 -5.00
CA ALA A 74 -5.51 3.10 -4.81
C ALA A 74 -5.77 2.37 -6.14
N ALA A 75 -6.47 3.01 -7.09
CA ALA A 75 -6.67 2.43 -8.43
C ALA A 75 -5.40 2.39 -9.29
N LEU A 76 -4.35 3.15 -8.93
CA LEU A 76 -3.06 3.17 -9.63
C LEU A 76 -2.01 2.28 -8.97
N CYS A 77 -2.10 2.05 -7.66
CA CYS A 77 -1.19 1.23 -6.88
C CYS A 77 -1.97 0.17 -6.07
N PRO A 78 -2.02 -1.09 -6.53
CA PRO A 78 -2.72 -2.17 -5.84
C PRO A 78 -2.22 -2.40 -4.40
N GLU A 79 -0.93 -2.23 -4.16
CA GLU A 79 -0.35 -2.34 -2.82
C GLU A 79 -0.86 -1.26 -1.88
N PHE A 80 -0.96 -0.02 -2.37
CA PHE A 80 -1.57 1.07 -1.61
C PHE A 80 -3.06 0.82 -1.38
N GLU A 81 -3.79 0.25 -2.35
CA GLU A 81 -5.19 -0.14 -2.16
C GLU A 81 -5.36 -1.10 -0.97
N ILE A 82 -4.55 -2.15 -0.92
CA ILE A 82 -4.55 -3.12 0.18
C ILE A 82 -4.24 -2.43 1.51
N LEU A 83 -3.16 -1.62 1.57
CA LEU A 83 -2.73 -0.97 2.81
C LEU A 83 -3.70 0.11 3.29
N ARG A 84 -4.38 0.83 2.38
CA ARG A 84 -5.46 1.75 2.71
C ARG A 84 -6.63 0.98 3.34
N ASP A 85 -7.02 -0.14 2.76
CA ASP A 85 -8.12 -0.96 3.27
C ASP A 85 -7.78 -1.57 4.64
N VAL A 86 -6.52 -1.97 4.86
CA VAL A 86 -5.99 -2.31 6.20
C VAL A 86 -6.13 -1.14 7.16
N ALA A 87 -5.66 0.06 6.81
CA ALA A 87 -5.77 1.21 7.69
C ALA A 87 -7.23 1.53 8.05
N TYR A 88 -8.15 1.40 7.09
CA TYR A 88 -9.58 1.59 7.33
C TYR A 88 -10.17 0.50 8.23
N SER A 89 -9.81 -0.77 8.01
CA SER A 89 -10.28 -1.87 8.84
C SER A 89 -9.77 -1.74 10.28
N LEU A 90 -8.53 -1.29 10.47
CA LEU A 90 -7.96 -1.00 11.79
C LEU A 90 -8.68 0.16 12.50
N LYS A 91 -9.05 1.23 11.76
CA LYS A 91 -9.77 2.39 12.31
C LYS A 91 -11.23 2.08 12.68
N HIS A 92 -11.90 1.23 11.90
CA HIS A 92 -13.35 1.00 12.02
C HIS A 92 -13.72 -0.42 12.49
N GLY A 93 -12.74 -1.28 12.74
CA GLY A 93 -12.90 -2.67 13.14
C GLY A 93 -13.29 -3.59 11.98
N ARG A 94 -14.45 -3.36 11.37
CA ARG A 94 -14.94 -4.12 10.22
C ARG A 94 -15.60 -3.20 9.19
N LEU A 95 -15.22 -3.35 7.94
CA LEU A 95 -15.75 -2.59 6.81
C LEU A 95 -17.01 -3.26 6.26
N SER A 96 -18.04 -2.45 5.99
CA SER A 96 -19.26 -2.91 5.34
C SER A 96 -19.08 -2.93 3.81
N ALA A 97 -19.67 -3.91 3.15
CA ALA A 97 -19.49 -4.23 1.73
C ALA A 97 -20.10 -3.22 0.74
N ARG A 98 -20.29 -1.95 1.13
CA ARG A 98 -20.84 -0.92 0.23
C ARG A 98 -19.94 -0.66 -0.99
N ARG A 99 -18.67 -1.08 -0.92
CA ARG A 99 -17.68 -1.14 -2.01
C ARG A 99 -16.91 -2.46 -1.89
N ALA A 100 -16.44 -3.02 -3.01
CA ALA A 100 -15.45 -4.08 -3.00
C ALA A 100 -14.16 -3.56 -2.34
N ARG A 101 -13.70 -4.25 -1.29
CA ARG A 101 -12.50 -3.92 -0.52
C ARG A 101 -11.59 -5.14 -0.58
N MET A 102 -10.28 -4.91 -0.55
CA MET A 102 -9.31 -5.99 -0.52
C MET A 102 -9.17 -6.58 0.87
N VAL A 103 -9.37 -5.77 1.91
CA VAL A 103 -9.32 -6.16 3.32
C VAL A 103 -10.58 -5.67 4.04
N TYR A 104 -11.21 -6.52 4.85
CA TYR A 104 -12.51 -6.22 5.46
C TYR A 104 -12.44 -6.04 6.98
N SER A 105 -11.45 -6.61 7.65
CA SER A 105 -11.36 -6.68 9.11
C SER A 105 -9.95 -6.41 9.60
N ALA A 106 -9.82 -5.88 10.82
CA ALA A 106 -8.53 -5.83 11.52
C ALA A 106 -7.94 -7.24 11.73
N GLN A 107 -8.80 -8.27 11.82
CA GLN A 107 -8.40 -9.67 11.97
C GLN A 107 -7.79 -10.27 10.70
N ASP A 108 -7.98 -9.61 9.55
CA ASP A 108 -7.37 -10.03 8.29
C ASP A 108 -5.88 -9.68 8.22
N VAL A 109 -5.33 -9.00 9.24
CA VAL A 109 -3.90 -8.75 9.41
C VAL A 109 -3.41 -9.57 10.60
N SER A 110 -2.48 -10.49 10.38
CA SER A 110 -2.00 -11.41 11.43
C SER A 110 -0.49 -11.63 11.35
N SER A 111 0.13 -11.94 12.48
CA SER A 111 1.50 -12.44 12.54
C SER A 111 1.45 -13.97 12.50
N GLU A 112 2.06 -14.56 11.47
CA GLU A 112 2.12 -16.01 11.28
C GLU A 112 3.56 -16.52 11.40
N ALA A 113 3.72 -17.74 11.91
CA ALA A 113 5.01 -18.42 11.91
C ALA A 113 5.37 -18.86 10.49
N LEU A 114 6.62 -18.61 10.09
CA LEU A 114 7.14 -19.00 8.78
C LEU A 114 7.39 -20.51 8.75
N VAL A 115 6.45 -21.22 8.15
CA VAL A 115 6.51 -22.66 7.89
C VAL A 115 6.78 -22.94 6.41
N CYS A 116 6.98 -24.21 6.05
CA CYS A 116 7.16 -24.63 4.65
C CYS A 116 6.00 -24.11 3.78
N GLY A 117 6.33 -23.36 2.72
CA GLY A 117 5.36 -22.70 1.84
C GLY A 117 5.18 -21.20 2.08
N LEU A 118 5.59 -20.67 3.24
CA LEU A 118 5.55 -19.23 3.58
C LEU A 118 6.93 -18.57 3.64
N LEU A 119 7.99 -19.38 3.53
CA LEU A 119 9.39 -18.91 3.57
C LEU A 119 9.78 -18.23 2.25
N SER A 120 10.42 -17.08 2.38
CA SER A 120 11.16 -16.38 1.32
C SER A 120 12.67 -16.57 1.52
N CYS A 121 13.45 -16.34 0.46
CA CYS A 121 14.90 -16.36 0.54
C CYS A 121 15.40 -15.36 1.59
N GLY A 122 16.23 -15.82 2.53
CA GLY A 122 16.77 -15.00 3.63
C GLY A 122 16.02 -15.15 4.96
N ASP A 123 14.87 -15.83 4.98
CA ASP A 123 14.13 -16.05 6.22
C ASP A 123 14.84 -17.02 7.16
N ARG A 124 14.73 -16.72 8.46
CA ARG A 124 15.17 -17.64 9.52
C ARG A 124 14.06 -18.65 9.79
N LEU A 125 14.44 -19.93 9.92
CA LEU A 125 13.50 -20.97 10.33
C LEU A 125 12.89 -20.64 11.70
N GLY A 126 11.55 -20.70 11.79
CA GLY A 126 10.81 -20.37 13.01
C GLY A 126 10.65 -18.87 13.29
N ALA A 127 11.06 -17.99 12.37
CA ALA A 127 10.68 -16.58 12.45
C ALA A 127 9.19 -16.39 12.19
N THR A 128 8.68 -15.20 12.52
CA THR A 128 7.30 -14.79 12.24
C THR A 128 7.30 -13.63 11.25
N SER A 129 6.26 -13.55 10.43
CA SER A 129 6.01 -12.41 9.54
C SER A 129 4.55 -12.01 9.60
N VAL A 130 4.27 -10.74 9.31
CA VAL A 130 2.91 -10.23 9.17
C VAL A 130 2.39 -10.55 7.77
N PHE A 131 1.17 -11.07 7.72
CA PHE A 131 0.43 -11.38 6.52
C PHE A 131 -0.90 -10.64 6.50
N ILE A 132 -1.44 -10.45 5.29
CA ILE A 132 -2.72 -9.81 5.01
C ILE A 132 -3.56 -10.81 4.23
N SER A 133 -4.71 -11.18 4.79
CA SER A 133 -5.73 -12.00 4.14
C SER A 133 -6.57 -11.12 3.22
N LEU A 134 -6.51 -11.39 1.93
CA LEU A 134 -7.28 -10.67 0.92
C LEU A 134 -8.69 -11.25 0.78
N ALA A 135 -9.61 -10.46 0.24
CA ALA A 135 -10.98 -10.85 -0.06
C ALA A 135 -11.13 -12.16 -0.86
N GLY A 136 -10.13 -12.50 -1.69
CA GLY A 136 -10.07 -13.74 -2.47
C GLY A 136 -9.61 -14.97 -1.68
N GLY A 137 -9.26 -14.83 -0.40
CA GLY A 137 -8.67 -15.88 0.43
C GLY A 137 -7.17 -16.06 0.23
N GLU A 138 -6.55 -15.24 -0.63
CA GLU A 138 -5.10 -15.18 -0.81
C GLU A 138 -4.44 -14.51 0.38
N LEU A 139 -3.28 -15.03 0.78
CA LEU A 139 -2.52 -14.53 1.91
C LEU A 139 -1.24 -13.86 1.39
N GLU A 140 -1.14 -12.55 1.56
CA GLU A 140 0.00 -11.76 1.10
C GLU A 140 0.92 -11.41 2.25
N ARG A 141 2.23 -11.63 2.09
CA ARG A 141 3.21 -11.14 3.09
C ARG A 141 3.22 -9.62 3.04
N ALA A 142 3.23 -8.97 4.20
CA ALA A 142 2.97 -7.53 4.25
C ALA A 142 4.17 -6.68 3.78
N TRP A 143 5.41 -7.05 4.11
CA TRP A 143 6.59 -6.18 3.86
C TRP A 143 6.79 -5.76 2.39
N PRO A 144 6.58 -6.61 1.36
CA PRO A 144 6.70 -6.18 -0.03
C PRO A 144 5.65 -5.13 -0.41
N LEU A 145 4.44 -5.24 0.14
CA LEU A 145 3.37 -4.27 -0.10
C LEU A 145 3.77 -2.89 0.43
N PHE A 146 4.29 -2.85 1.66
CA PHE A 146 4.80 -1.62 2.25
C PHE A 146 5.95 -1.02 1.47
N ARG A 147 6.90 -1.84 1.01
CA ARG A 147 8.04 -1.34 0.22
C ARG A 147 7.60 -0.74 -1.11
N ARG A 148 6.67 -1.38 -1.82
CA ARG A 148 6.17 -0.87 -3.10
C ARG A 148 5.33 0.39 -2.92
N ALA A 149 4.47 0.44 -1.91
CA ALA A 149 3.68 1.63 -1.61
C ALA A 149 4.56 2.81 -1.12
N GLU A 150 5.65 2.55 -0.38
CA GLU A 150 6.65 3.57 -0.02
C GLU A 150 7.24 4.22 -1.28
N LEU A 151 7.73 3.40 -2.22
CA LEU A 151 8.36 3.88 -3.45
C LEU A 151 7.38 4.66 -4.33
N PHE A 152 6.16 4.14 -4.49
CA PHE A 152 5.09 4.83 -5.22
C PHE A 152 4.74 6.18 -4.59
N THR A 153 4.71 6.26 -3.26
CA THR A 153 4.39 7.51 -2.56
C THR A 153 5.51 8.54 -2.68
N ASP A 154 6.77 8.10 -2.69
CA ASP A 154 7.92 8.99 -2.91
C ASP A 154 7.92 9.58 -4.33
N GLU A 155 7.65 8.76 -5.34
CA GLU A 155 7.47 9.20 -6.74
C GLU A 155 6.30 10.17 -6.88
N LEU A 156 5.16 9.83 -6.27
CA LEU A 156 3.96 10.68 -6.26
C LEU A 156 4.23 12.08 -5.70
N LEU A 157 4.98 12.18 -4.59
CA LEU A 157 5.35 13.47 -4.00
C LEU A 157 6.19 14.31 -4.97
N GLY A 158 7.09 13.67 -5.71
CA GLY A 158 7.86 14.32 -6.78
C GLY A 158 6.98 14.79 -7.94
N ASP A 159 6.10 13.92 -8.45
CA ASP A 159 5.21 14.22 -9.58
C ASP A 159 4.22 15.35 -9.30
N LEU A 160 3.82 15.49 -8.04
CA LEU A 160 2.96 16.57 -7.56
C LEU A 160 3.73 17.86 -7.25
N GLY A 161 5.06 17.87 -7.38
CA GLY A 161 5.90 19.02 -7.06
C GLY A 161 6.05 19.31 -5.56
N LEU A 162 5.64 18.37 -4.70
CA LEU A 162 5.73 18.46 -3.24
C LEU A 162 7.09 17.99 -2.70
N GLY A 163 7.92 17.37 -3.55
CA GLY A 163 9.26 16.92 -3.22
C GLY A 163 10.18 16.94 -4.44
N PRO A 164 11.48 16.63 -4.27
CA PRO A 164 12.35 16.38 -5.41
C PRO A 164 11.81 15.20 -6.22
N LEU A 165 11.87 15.30 -7.55
CA LEU A 165 11.53 14.19 -8.43
C LEU A 165 12.40 12.98 -8.07
N ALA A 166 11.75 11.88 -7.68
CA ALA A 166 12.45 10.63 -7.46
C ALA A 166 13.11 10.19 -8.77
N CYS A 167 14.31 9.62 -8.70
CA CYS A 167 14.84 8.87 -9.84
C CYS A 167 13.87 7.71 -10.14
N PRO A 168 13.52 7.45 -11.42
CA PRO A 168 12.59 6.38 -11.75
C PRO A 168 13.07 5.07 -11.12
N VAL A 169 12.22 4.48 -10.28
CA VAL A 169 12.45 3.15 -9.75
C VAL A 169 12.39 2.20 -10.95
N PRO A 170 13.40 1.35 -11.20
CA PRO A 170 13.32 0.37 -12.28
C PRO A 170 12.04 -0.43 -12.09
N GLU A 171 11.16 -0.42 -13.09
CA GLU A 171 9.88 -1.12 -13.07
C GLU A 171 10.12 -2.58 -12.66
N TYR A 172 9.80 -2.93 -11.41
CA TYR A 172 9.63 -4.34 -11.02
C TYR A 172 8.28 -4.79 -11.59
N HIS A 173 8.24 -4.92 -12.92
CA HIS A 173 7.11 -5.52 -13.60
C HIS A 173 6.93 -6.94 -13.06
N ALA A 174 5.69 -7.20 -12.67
CA ALA A 174 5.05 -8.49 -12.50
C ALA A 174 5.87 -9.65 -13.09
N SER A 175 6.16 -10.64 -12.25
CA SER A 175 6.46 -11.99 -12.70
C SER A 175 5.34 -12.44 -13.65
N ALA A 176 5.62 -12.36 -14.95
CA ALA A 176 4.77 -12.93 -15.97
C ALA A 176 4.61 -14.43 -15.67
N PRO A 177 3.39 -14.99 -15.69
CA PRO A 177 3.24 -16.42 -15.58
C PRO A 177 3.94 -17.06 -16.78
N LEU A 178 4.86 -17.99 -16.48
CA LEU A 178 5.44 -18.89 -17.47
C LEU A 178 4.29 -19.53 -18.26
N ARG A 179 4.07 -19.05 -19.49
CA ARG A 179 3.27 -19.79 -20.47
C ARG A 179 4.03 -21.07 -20.79
N VAL A 180 3.67 -22.16 -20.13
CA VAL A 180 3.92 -23.51 -20.64
C VAL A 180 3.03 -23.64 -21.88
N SER A 181 3.59 -23.46 -23.07
CA SER A 181 2.90 -23.84 -24.30
C SER A 181 2.89 -25.37 -24.37
N SER A 182 1.78 -25.98 -24.00
CA SER A 182 1.42 -27.29 -24.49
C SER A 182 0.83 -27.11 -25.90
N GLN A 183 1.56 -27.57 -26.92
CA GLN A 183 0.94 -28.04 -28.15
C GLN A 183 1.51 -29.42 -28.52
N PRO A 184 0.65 -30.39 -28.85
CA PRO A 184 1.03 -31.66 -29.44
C PRO A 184 0.94 -31.57 -30.97
N ASP A 185 1.93 -32.08 -31.70
CA ASP A 185 1.82 -32.44 -33.11
C ASP A 185 2.76 -33.65 -33.31
N VAL A 186 2.25 -34.88 -33.44
CA VAL A 186 1.69 -35.50 -34.66
C VAL A 186 2.71 -35.52 -35.81
N CYS A 187 3.38 -36.67 -35.95
CA CYS A 187 3.74 -37.31 -37.21
C CYS A 187 3.68 -38.82 -36.99
#